data_AF-A0A7C4MVJ2-F1
#
_entry.id   AF-A0A7C4MVJ2-F1
#
_cell.length_a   1.000
_cell.length_b   1.000
_cell.length_c   1.000
_cell.angle_alpha   90.00
_cell.angle_beta   90.00
_cell.angle_gamma   90.00
#
_symmetry.space_group_name_H-M   'P 1'
#
loop_
_entity.id
_entity.type
_entity.pdbx_description
1 polymer ?
#
loop_
_entity_poly.entity_id
_entity_poly.type
_entity_poly.pdbx_seq_one_letter_code
_entity_poly.pdbx_strand_id
1 'polypeptide(L)'
;MLPQEPAAAVAPDSGKSLRHAVYAVMIAAAAGIMLGRILAVDSIDYYRLEAERRKQIEPELARRTAEMRAAGRSEEEIAQKIAQVRDDLEQKSQLSRPFLSGNDRSRWCTLRALVEPDMRVPGAPYAIDRVIQQPNWDTIDMVKHDRRYQPPEEPLPQLKPGDRIRDWDGRQVGGHLYSSKPPLYPTLLAGVYWAVHKATGETLGTQPYLIGRTILIISQWLPLLVYFVLLTRLIDSFGSTDWGRVFAAGAGIFGTFLTTFSTVLNNHLPAA
;
A
#
# COMPACT_ATOMS: atom_id res chain seq x y z
N MET A 1 -58.67 12.51 31.72
CA MET A 1 -57.76 13.16 30.76
C MET A 1 -56.70 13.87 31.61
N LEU A 2 -55.53 13.25 31.79
CA LEU A 2 -54.45 13.89 32.56
C LEU A 2 -53.84 15.01 31.70
N PRO A 3 -53.63 16.22 32.25
CA PRO A 3 -53.00 17.30 31.49
C PRO A 3 -51.56 16.89 31.14
N GLN A 4 -51.21 16.95 29.86
CA GLN A 4 -49.82 16.81 29.42
C GLN A 4 -49.06 18.05 29.90
N GLU A 5 -47.97 17.83 30.65
CA GLU A 5 -47.03 18.90 30.95
C GLU A 5 -46.44 19.47 29.65
N PRO A 6 -46.33 20.80 29.52
CA PRO A 6 -45.67 21.39 28.36
C PRO A 6 -44.20 20.95 28.34
N ALA A 7 -43.77 20.36 27.22
CA ALA A 7 -42.38 20.01 27.00
C ALA A 7 -41.50 21.24 27.28
N ALA A 8 -40.64 21.15 28.29
CA ALA A 8 -39.72 22.22 28.66
C ALA A 8 -38.91 22.63 27.42
N ALA A 9 -39.02 23.90 27.03
CA ALA A 9 -38.25 24.44 25.92
C ALA A 9 -36.76 24.27 26.23
N VAL A 10 -36.07 23.45 25.44
CA VAL A 10 -34.62 23.24 25.55
C VAL A 10 -33.94 24.59 25.34
N ALA A 11 -33.28 25.09 26.39
CA ALA A 11 -32.53 26.35 26.29
C ALA A 11 -31.48 26.25 25.18
N PRO A 12 -31.26 27.32 24.38
CA PRO A 12 -30.29 27.29 23.30
C PRO A 12 -28.88 27.00 23.84
N ASP A 13 -28.20 26.02 23.27
CA ASP A 13 -26.81 25.63 23.59
C ASP A 13 -25.86 26.76 23.16
N SER A 14 -25.63 27.72 24.07
CA SER A 14 -24.77 28.88 23.86
C SER A 14 -23.30 28.52 23.65
N GLY A 15 -22.87 27.35 24.14
CA GLY A 15 -21.51 26.82 23.98
C GLY A 15 -21.26 26.16 22.62
N LYS A 16 -22.31 25.85 21.85
CA LYS A 16 -22.22 25.06 20.61
C LYS A 16 -21.24 25.61 19.58
N SER A 17 -21.31 26.91 19.31
CA SER A 17 -20.45 27.54 18.29
C SER A 17 -18.97 27.46 18.69
N LEU A 18 -18.65 27.73 19.95
CA LEU A 18 -17.28 27.64 20.46
C LEU A 18 -16.79 26.18 20.41
N ARG A 19 -17.63 25.24 20.83
CA ARG A 19 -17.31 23.81 20.83
C ARG A 19 -17.01 23.28 19.42
N HIS A 20 -17.81 23.68 18.43
CA HIS A 20 -17.58 23.32 17.02
C HIS A 20 -16.29 23.93 16.46
N ALA A 21 -15.95 25.16 16.86
CA ALA A 21 -14.66 25.75 16.51
C ALA A 21 -13.49 24.97 17.11
N VAL A 22 -13.59 24.54 18.38
CA VAL A 22 -12.58 23.71 19.03
C VAL A 22 -12.43 22.36 18.32
N TYR A 23 -13.54 21.71 17.95
CA TYR A 23 -13.51 20.48 17.15
C TYR A 23 -12.81 20.67 15.81
N ALA A 24 -13.14 21.74 15.09
CA ALA A 24 -12.52 22.03 13.80
C ALA A 24 -11.00 22.19 13.92
N VAL A 25 -10.52 22.90 14.95
CA VAL A 25 -9.08 23.06 15.22
C VAL A 25 -8.42 21.72 15.52
N MET A 26 -9.03 20.88 16.37
CA MET A 26 -8.48 19.56 16.68
C MET A 26 -8.40 18.65 15.45
N ILE A 27 -9.47 18.62 14.64
CA ILE A 27 -9.52 17.83 13.41
C ILE A 27 -8.46 18.35 12.42
N ALA A 28 -8.34 19.67 12.24
CA ALA A 28 -7.35 20.26 11.35
C ALA A 28 -5.91 19.95 11.79
N ALA A 29 -5.62 20.01 13.09
CA ALA A 29 -4.32 19.65 13.63
C ALA A 29 -3.99 18.17 13.37
N ALA A 30 -4.93 17.26 13.65
CA ALA A 30 -4.77 15.83 13.35
C ALA A 30 -4.58 15.59 11.85
N ALA A 31 -5.40 16.23 11.01
CA ALA A 31 -5.32 16.20 9.54
C ALA A 31 -3.91 16.56 9.05
N GLY A 32 -3.37 17.66 9.56
CA GLY A 32 -2.05 18.17 9.21
C GLY A 32 -0.92 17.23 9.63
N ILE A 33 -0.99 16.69 10.86
CA ILE A 33 -0.01 15.71 11.36
C ILE A 33 0.00 14.46 10.46
N MET A 34 -1.17 13.90 10.17
CA MET A 34 -1.26 12.70 9.33
C MET A 34 -0.77 12.94 7.91
N LEU A 35 -1.19 14.04 7.29
CA LEU A 35 -0.77 14.39 5.93
C LEU A 35 0.75 14.62 5.87
N GLY A 36 1.30 15.38 6.83
CA GLY A 36 2.73 15.60 6.93
C GLY A 36 3.51 14.30 7.05
N ARG A 37 3.02 13.34 7.85
CA ARG A 37 3.65 12.02 7.96
C ARG A 37 3.56 11.19 6.69
N ILE A 38 2.42 11.19 5.99
CA ILE A 38 2.26 10.50 4.68
C ILE A 38 3.24 11.09 3.65
N LEU A 39 3.41 12.41 3.64
CA LEU A 39 4.33 13.09 2.76
C LEU A 39 5.80 12.89 3.16
N ALA A 40 6.11 12.59 4.41
CA ALA A 40 7.48 12.34 4.88
C ALA A 40 7.95 10.87 4.77
N VAL A 41 7.14 9.94 4.25
CA VAL A 41 7.49 8.49 4.21
C VAL A 41 8.76 8.18 3.39
N ASP A 42 9.23 9.08 2.52
CA ASP A 42 10.47 8.94 1.73
C ASP A 42 11.66 9.76 2.26
N SER A 43 11.55 10.43 3.41
CA SER A 43 12.37 11.61 3.69
C SER A 43 13.77 11.38 4.28
N ILE A 44 14.36 10.18 4.23
CA ILE A 44 15.70 9.94 4.82
C ILE A 44 16.64 9.15 3.89
N ASP A 45 17.81 9.76 3.64
CA ASP A 45 19.08 9.34 3.02
C ASP A 45 19.09 8.67 1.64
N TYR A 46 18.11 7.82 1.31
CA TYR A 46 18.15 7.08 0.06
C TYR A 46 17.92 7.97 -1.16
N TYR A 47 17.04 8.97 -1.10
CA TYR A 47 16.73 9.81 -2.27
C TYR A 47 17.99 10.46 -2.89
N ARG A 48 18.91 10.97 -2.06
CA ARG A 48 20.16 11.57 -2.55
C ARG A 48 21.06 10.51 -3.20
N LEU A 49 21.18 9.34 -2.56
CA LEU A 49 22.00 8.24 -3.06
C LEU A 49 21.42 7.61 -4.33
N GLU A 50 20.10 7.47 -4.43
CA GLU A 50 19.40 7.03 -5.64
C GLU A 50 19.57 8.05 -6.76
N ALA A 51 19.45 9.34 -6.47
CA ALA A 51 19.68 10.41 -7.45
C ALA A 51 21.13 10.41 -7.96
N GLU A 52 22.11 10.18 -7.08
CA GLU A 52 23.52 10.02 -7.47
C GLU A 52 23.73 8.77 -8.32
N ARG A 53 23.19 7.61 -7.91
CA ARG A 53 23.26 6.38 -8.71
C ARG A 53 22.63 6.54 -10.08
N ARG A 54 21.48 7.19 -10.18
CA ARG A 54 20.82 7.50 -11.46
C ARG A 54 21.67 8.38 -12.36
N LYS A 55 22.35 9.39 -11.80
CA LYS A 55 23.30 10.23 -12.57
C LYS A 55 24.49 9.44 -13.12
N GLN A 56 24.87 8.33 -12.49
CA GLN A 56 25.97 7.48 -12.94
C GLN A 56 25.57 6.48 -14.04
N ILE A 57 24.27 6.31 -14.33
CA ILE A 57 23.79 5.37 -15.35
C ILE A 57 24.31 5.76 -16.73
N GLU A 58 24.03 6.98 -17.19
CA GLU A 58 24.43 7.43 -18.53
C GLU A 58 25.96 7.38 -18.76
N PRO A 59 26.81 7.88 -17.83
CA PRO A 59 28.26 7.70 -17.92
C PRO A 59 28.70 6.23 -18.02
N GLU A 60 28.09 5.34 -17.22
CA GLU A 60 28.42 3.90 -17.23
C GLU A 60 28.01 3.23 -18.55
N LEU A 61 26.83 3.56 -19.08
CA LEU A 61 26.37 3.07 -20.38
C LEU A 61 27.28 3.56 -21.51
N ALA A 62 27.69 4.84 -21.49
CA ALA A 62 28.63 5.38 -22.46
C ALA A 62 29.99 4.66 -22.42
N ARG A 63 30.52 4.41 -21.21
CA ARG A 63 31.76 3.66 -21.02
C ARG A 63 31.67 2.25 -21.62
N ARG A 64 30.63 1.48 -21.26
CA ARG A 64 30.46 0.11 -21.78
C ARG A 64 30.20 0.06 -23.28
N THR A 65 29.51 1.07 -23.82
CA THR A 65 29.31 1.20 -25.26
C THR A 65 30.65 1.36 -25.98
N ALA A 66 31.53 2.24 -25.47
CA ALA A 66 32.86 2.44 -26.03
C ALA A 66 33.74 1.19 -25.94
N GLU A 67 33.71 0.47 -24.81
CA GLU A 67 34.44 -0.80 -24.63
C GLU A 67 33.99 -1.88 -25.61
N MET A 68 32.68 -2.04 -25.83
CA MET A 68 32.16 -3.04 -26.78
C MET A 68 32.45 -2.67 -28.24
N ARG A 69 32.41 -1.37 -28.59
CA ARG A 69 32.85 -0.90 -29.92
C ARG A 69 34.32 -1.17 -30.14
N ALA A 70 35.18 -0.89 -29.15
CA ALA A 70 36.60 -1.18 -29.22
C ALA A 70 36.89 -2.69 -29.33
N ALA A 71 36.04 -3.54 -28.75
CA ALA A 71 36.11 -4.99 -28.88
C ALA A 71 35.55 -5.53 -30.22
N GLY A 72 35.12 -4.66 -31.14
CA GLY A 72 34.64 -5.04 -32.48
C GLY A 72 33.28 -5.72 -32.49
N ARG A 73 32.43 -5.51 -31.47
CA ARG A 73 31.05 -6.04 -31.45
C ARG A 73 30.17 -5.32 -32.46
N SER A 74 29.16 -6.02 -32.97
CA SER A 74 28.17 -5.41 -33.86
C SER A 74 27.30 -4.38 -33.13
N GLU A 75 26.81 -3.36 -33.84
CA GLU A 75 25.94 -2.33 -33.23
C GLU A 75 24.62 -2.93 -32.69
N GLU A 76 24.11 -4.02 -33.28
CA GLU A 76 22.94 -4.74 -32.79
C GLU A 76 23.19 -5.44 -31.45
N GLU A 77 24.32 -6.14 -31.30
CA GLU A 77 24.73 -6.74 -30.02
C GLU A 77 24.94 -5.68 -28.95
N ILE A 78 25.57 -4.56 -29.32
CA ILE A 78 25.80 -3.41 -28.43
C ILE A 78 24.46 -2.86 -27.95
N ALA A 79 23.52 -2.59 -28.85
CA ALA A 79 22.21 -2.06 -28.51
C ALA A 79 21.44 -2.98 -27.55
N GLN A 80 21.40 -4.29 -27.82
CA GLN A 80 20.76 -5.26 -26.94
C GLN A 80 21.43 -5.32 -25.56
N LYS A 81 22.76 -5.33 -25.52
CA LYS A 81 23.48 -5.45 -24.25
C LYS A 81 23.39 -4.18 -23.41
N ILE A 82 23.44 -3.00 -24.03
CA ILE A 82 23.29 -1.71 -23.36
C ILE A 82 21.87 -1.55 -22.81
N ALA A 83 20.84 -2.00 -23.54
CA ALA A 83 19.48 -2.02 -23.01
C ALA A 83 19.37 -2.87 -21.74
N GLN A 84 19.90 -4.10 -21.75
CA GLN A 84 19.93 -4.97 -20.55
C GLN A 84 20.68 -4.34 -19.38
N VAL A 85 21.84 -3.71 -19.65
CA VAL A 85 22.64 -3.08 -18.61
C VAL A 85 21.93 -1.85 -18.03
N ARG A 86 21.26 -1.05 -18.88
CA ARG A 86 20.46 0.08 -18.42
C ARG A 86 19.39 -0.39 -17.44
N ASP A 87 18.61 -1.40 -17.83
CA ASP A 87 17.53 -1.91 -16.99
C ASP A 87 18.06 -2.42 -15.63
N ASP A 88 19.19 -3.14 -15.63
CA ASP A 88 19.87 -3.61 -14.41
C ASP A 88 20.39 -2.46 -13.53
N LEU A 89 20.98 -1.43 -14.13
CA LEU A 89 21.48 -0.25 -13.40
C LEU A 89 20.32 0.59 -12.85
N GLU A 90 19.25 0.78 -13.61
CA GLU A 90 18.03 1.46 -13.16
C GLU A 90 17.42 0.73 -11.97
N GLN A 91 17.31 -0.60 -12.03
CA GLN A 91 16.83 -1.41 -10.91
C GLN A 91 17.74 -1.29 -9.67
N LYS A 92 19.07 -1.39 -9.84
CA LYS A 92 20.04 -1.25 -8.73
C LYS A 92 20.16 0.18 -8.18
N SER A 93 19.73 1.17 -8.96
CA SER A 93 19.66 2.56 -8.50
C SER A 93 18.54 2.76 -7.50
N GLN A 94 17.49 1.91 -7.51
CA GLN A 94 16.38 1.96 -6.58
C GLN A 94 16.74 1.25 -5.26
N LEU A 95 17.08 2.05 -4.27
CA LEU A 95 17.43 1.62 -2.92
C LEU A 95 16.27 1.74 -1.94
N SER A 96 15.41 2.72 -2.18
CA SER A 96 14.28 3.05 -1.36
C SER A 96 13.27 1.92 -1.45
N ARG A 97 13.05 1.23 -0.32
CA ARG A 97 11.97 0.26 -0.20
C ARG A 97 10.68 1.04 0.02
N PRO A 98 9.75 1.03 -0.94
CA PRO A 98 8.48 1.68 -0.70
C PRO A 98 7.72 0.90 0.37
N PHE A 99 6.96 1.65 1.19
CA PHE A 99 6.10 1.14 2.27
C PHE A 99 6.88 0.62 3.50
N LEU A 100 6.34 0.92 4.69
CA LEU A 100 7.10 0.90 5.95
C LEU A 100 7.37 -0.50 6.51
N SER A 101 6.74 -1.56 5.99
CA SER A 101 6.99 -2.94 6.45
C SER A 101 6.66 -4.01 5.40
N GLY A 102 7.19 -5.22 5.61
CA GLY A 102 6.78 -6.40 4.82
C GLY A 102 5.28 -6.71 4.94
N ASN A 103 4.67 -6.50 6.11
CA ASN A 103 3.23 -6.68 6.33
C ASN A 103 2.39 -5.72 5.46
N ASP A 104 2.76 -4.45 5.44
CA ASP A 104 2.15 -3.43 4.59
C ASP A 104 2.30 -3.79 3.11
N ARG A 105 3.54 -4.10 2.67
CA ARG A 105 3.88 -4.50 1.29
C ARG A 105 3.05 -5.66 0.76
N SER A 106 2.63 -6.59 1.60
CA SER A 106 1.77 -7.73 1.19
C SER A 106 0.47 -7.27 0.50
N ARG A 107 -0.16 -6.21 1.03
CA ARG A 107 -1.40 -5.66 0.46
C ARG A 107 -1.10 -4.96 -0.86
N TRP A 108 -0.03 -4.17 -0.93
CA TRP A 108 0.42 -3.50 -2.16
C TRP A 108 0.77 -4.48 -3.27
N CYS A 109 1.36 -5.63 -2.93
CA CYS A 109 1.64 -6.69 -3.90
C CYS A 109 0.34 -7.20 -4.56
N THR A 110 -0.72 -7.33 -3.77
CA THR A 110 -2.05 -7.71 -4.29
C THR A 110 -2.59 -6.65 -5.25
N LEU A 111 -2.45 -5.36 -4.92
CA LEU A 111 -2.86 -4.26 -5.81
C LEU A 111 -2.16 -4.35 -7.16
N ARG A 112 -0.83 -4.52 -7.16
CA ARG A 112 -0.04 -4.67 -8.39
C ARG A 112 -0.46 -5.90 -9.20
N ALA A 113 -0.59 -7.05 -8.55
CA ALA A 113 -1.02 -8.29 -9.19
C ALA A 113 -2.41 -8.17 -9.85
N LEU A 114 -3.29 -7.30 -9.34
CA LEU A 114 -4.62 -7.08 -9.93
C LEU A 114 -4.60 -6.01 -11.04
N VAL A 115 -3.81 -4.94 -10.89
CA VAL A 115 -3.87 -3.77 -11.78
C VAL A 115 -2.86 -3.81 -12.91
N GLU A 116 -1.62 -4.22 -12.64
CA GLU A 116 -0.50 -4.18 -13.58
C GLU A 116 -0.47 -5.48 -14.44
N PRO A 117 -0.67 -5.40 -15.78
CA PRO A 117 -0.82 -6.60 -16.61
C PRO A 117 0.40 -7.53 -16.64
N ASP A 118 1.60 -6.97 -16.60
CA ASP A 118 2.89 -7.66 -16.55
C ASP A 118 3.10 -8.41 -15.23
N MET A 119 2.53 -7.89 -14.14
CA MET A 119 2.57 -8.51 -12.81
C MET A 119 1.55 -9.65 -12.63
N ARG A 120 0.57 -9.80 -13.53
CA ARG A 120 -0.44 -10.86 -13.43
C ARG A 120 0.15 -12.24 -13.70
N VAL A 121 -0.31 -13.23 -12.94
CA VAL A 121 -0.07 -14.65 -13.23
C VAL A 121 -1.28 -15.23 -13.98
N PRO A 122 -1.11 -15.71 -15.22
CA PRO A 122 -2.22 -16.30 -15.98
C PRO A 122 -2.87 -17.47 -15.25
N GLY A 123 -4.20 -17.44 -15.10
CA GLY A 123 -4.97 -18.49 -14.43
C GLY A 123 -4.91 -18.47 -12.90
N ALA A 124 -4.21 -17.50 -12.30
CA ALA A 124 -4.08 -17.35 -10.85
C ALA A 124 -4.28 -15.87 -10.45
N PRO A 125 -5.53 -15.38 -10.41
CA PRO A 125 -5.79 -14.01 -9.95
C PRO A 125 -5.33 -13.87 -8.50
N TYR A 126 -4.86 -12.68 -8.10
CA TYR A 126 -4.28 -12.39 -6.77
C TYR A 126 -2.90 -13.00 -6.50
N ALA A 127 -2.38 -13.86 -7.37
CA ALA A 127 -1.03 -14.41 -7.19
C ALA A 127 0.01 -13.29 -7.29
N ILE A 128 0.85 -13.17 -6.27
CA ILE A 128 1.88 -12.13 -6.15
C ILE A 128 3.26 -12.62 -6.62
N ASP A 129 3.34 -13.83 -7.19
CA ASP A 129 4.57 -14.50 -7.61
C ASP A 129 5.49 -13.58 -8.41
N ARG A 130 4.96 -12.85 -9.39
CA ARG A 130 5.76 -11.93 -10.22
C ARG A 130 6.14 -10.65 -9.49
N VAL A 131 5.27 -10.16 -8.61
CA VAL A 131 5.49 -8.90 -7.89
C VAL A 131 6.65 -9.05 -6.91
N ILE A 132 6.70 -10.14 -6.15
CA ILE A 132 7.73 -10.36 -5.13
C ILE A 132 9.13 -10.62 -5.72
N GLN A 133 9.23 -10.92 -7.02
CA GLN A 133 10.51 -11.01 -7.74
C GLN A 133 11.04 -9.64 -8.13
N GLN A 134 10.21 -8.60 -8.08
CA GLN A 134 10.66 -7.24 -8.34
C GLN A 134 11.54 -6.76 -7.18
N PRO A 135 12.62 -6.03 -7.46
CA PRO A 135 13.46 -5.43 -6.42
C PRO A 135 12.62 -4.63 -5.42
N ASN A 136 12.89 -4.79 -4.12
CA ASN A 136 12.22 -4.06 -3.03
C ASN A 136 10.73 -4.39 -2.79
N TRP A 137 10.15 -5.36 -3.50
CA TRP A 137 8.76 -5.81 -3.34
C TRP A 137 8.60 -7.08 -2.48
N ASP A 138 9.65 -7.47 -1.75
CA ASP A 138 9.60 -8.59 -0.80
C ASP A 138 8.56 -8.36 0.32
N THR A 139 7.88 -9.43 0.73
CA THR A 139 6.96 -9.42 1.87
C THR A 139 7.14 -10.67 2.71
N ILE A 140 6.96 -10.55 4.02
CA ILE A 140 6.96 -11.69 4.96
C ILE A 140 5.57 -12.32 5.07
N ASP A 141 4.52 -11.59 4.68
CA ASP A 141 3.13 -11.90 4.96
C ASP A 141 2.46 -12.54 3.73
N MET A 142 2.96 -13.69 3.32
CA MET A 142 2.45 -14.45 2.18
C MET A 142 2.13 -15.90 2.54
N VAL A 143 1.19 -16.49 1.82
CA VAL A 143 0.83 -17.91 1.92
C VAL A 143 0.95 -18.56 0.55
N LYS A 144 1.40 -19.81 0.52
CA LYS A 144 1.41 -20.62 -0.71
C LYS A 144 0.12 -21.43 -0.76
N HIS A 145 -0.68 -21.23 -1.80
CA HIS A 145 -1.81 -22.11 -2.10
C HIS A 145 -1.44 -23.00 -3.28
N ASP A 146 -1.35 -24.30 -3.03
CA ASP A 146 -1.26 -25.28 -4.10
C ASP A 146 -2.54 -25.26 -4.94
N ARG A 147 -2.42 -25.52 -6.25
CA ARG A 147 -3.60 -25.90 -7.05
C ARG A 147 -4.35 -26.99 -6.27
N ARG A 148 -5.69 -26.93 -6.26
CA ARG A 148 -6.52 -27.95 -5.57
C ARG A 148 -5.92 -29.32 -5.85
N TYR A 149 -5.36 -29.93 -4.80
CA TYR A 149 -4.91 -31.31 -4.81
C TYR A 149 -6.11 -32.17 -5.22
N GLN A 150 -6.07 -32.69 -6.45
CA GLN A 150 -6.90 -33.81 -6.86
C GLN A 150 -6.00 -35.04 -6.69
N PRO A 151 -6.14 -35.80 -5.58
CA PRO A 151 -5.40 -37.04 -5.45
C PRO A 151 -5.77 -37.96 -6.63
N PRO A 152 -4.80 -38.58 -7.32
CA PRO A 152 -5.10 -39.77 -8.09
C PRO A 152 -5.64 -40.85 -7.13
N GLU A 153 -6.50 -41.75 -7.61
CA GLU A 153 -6.95 -42.93 -6.85
C GLU A 153 -5.81 -43.95 -6.58
N GLU A 154 -4.56 -43.59 -6.84
CA GLU A 154 -3.37 -44.46 -6.73
C GLU A 154 -2.33 -43.91 -5.73
N PRO A 155 -1.52 -44.77 -5.10
CA PRO A 155 -0.66 -44.37 -4.00
C PRO A 155 0.48 -43.45 -4.44
N LEU A 156 0.77 -42.45 -3.60
CA LEU A 156 1.83 -41.48 -3.84
C LEU A 156 3.22 -42.15 -3.86
N PRO A 157 4.09 -41.81 -4.83
CA PRO A 157 5.46 -42.31 -4.86
C PRO A 157 6.28 -41.75 -3.68
N GLN A 158 7.14 -42.59 -3.09
CA GLN A 158 8.05 -42.18 -2.01
C GLN A 158 9.19 -41.32 -2.57
N LEU A 159 9.31 -40.08 -2.09
CA LEU A 159 10.37 -39.15 -2.47
C LEU A 159 11.69 -39.50 -1.78
N LYS A 160 12.82 -39.33 -2.50
CA LYS A 160 14.19 -39.48 -1.97
C LYS A 160 14.86 -38.12 -1.77
N PRO A 161 15.86 -38.01 -0.87
CA PRO A 161 16.63 -36.79 -0.70
C PRO A 161 17.32 -36.36 -2.01
N GLY A 162 17.02 -35.16 -2.49
CA GLY A 162 17.56 -34.61 -3.76
C GLY A 162 16.57 -34.57 -4.92
N ASP A 163 15.40 -35.19 -4.78
CA ASP A 163 14.36 -35.11 -5.79
C ASP A 163 13.81 -33.68 -5.92
N ARG A 164 13.78 -33.15 -7.15
CA ARG A 164 13.02 -31.93 -7.42
C ARG A 164 11.54 -32.31 -7.33
N ILE A 165 10.82 -31.76 -6.36
CA ILE A 165 9.39 -32.06 -6.18
C ILE A 165 8.64 -31.62 -7.46
N ARG A 166 8.12 -32.61 -8.19
CA ARG A 166 7.22 -32.46 -9.35
C ARG A 166 5.86 -33.06 -8.96
N ASP A 167 4.78 -32.48 -9.45
CA ASP A 167 3.42 -32.98 -9.19
C ASP A 167 3.24 -34.31 -9.93
N TRP A 168 2.16 -35.04 -9.64
CA TRP A 168 1.92 -36.38 -10.18
C TRP A 168 1.82 -36.43 -11.73
N ASP A 169 1.58 -35.29 -12.39
CA ASP A 169 1.53 -35.13 -13.85
C ASP A 169 2.88 -34.77 -14.51
N GLY A 170 3.97 -34.73 -13.72
CA GLY A 170 5.31 -34.41 -14.20
C GLY A 170 5.60 -32.90 -14.39
N ARG A 171 4.64 -32.01 -14.08
CA ARG A 171 4.84 -30.55 -14.05
C ARG A 171 5.36 -30.10 -12.69
N GLN A 172 5.90 -28.88 -12.62
CA GLN A 172 6.36 -28.30 -11.35
C GLN A 172 5.17 -28.21 -10.38
N VAL A 173 5.32 -28.71 -9.14
CA VAL A 173 4.30 -28.58 -8.09
C VAL A 173 4.23 -27.11 -7.73
N GLY A 174 3.23 -26.42 -8.27
CA GLY A 174 3.30 -24.98 -8.45
C GLY A 174 2.17 -24.27 -7.75
N GLY A 175 2.08 -24.38 -6.43
CA GLY A 175 1.27 -23.44 -5.67
C GLY A 175 1.74 -22.01 -5.87
N HIS A 176 0.79 -21.09 -5.97
CA HIS A 176 1.07 -19.67 -6.12
C HIS A 176 1.16 -19.00 -4.75
N LEU A 177 1.90 -17.90 -4.71
CA LEU A 177 2.04 -17.10 -3.51
C LEU A 177 0.97 -16.03 -3.52
N TYR A 178 0.30 -15.86 -2.38
CA TYR A 178 -0.77 -14.90 -2.18
C TYR A 178 -0.48 -14.08 -0.93
N SER A 179 -1.02 -12.86 -0.89
CA SER A 179 -1.06 -12.11 0.36
C SER A 179 -1.83 -12.90 1.42
N SER A 180 -1.27 -12.97 2.64
CA SER A 180 -1.98 -13.54 3.80
C SER A 180 -3.14 -12.66 4.30
N LYS A 181 -3.32 -11.45 3.73
CA LYS A 181 -4.33 -10.50 4.19
C LYS A 181 -5.68 -10.76 3.52
N PRO A 182 -6.81 -10.51 4.22
CA PRO A 182 -8.13 -10.68 3.63
C PRO A 182 -8.25 -9.89 2.30
N PRO A 183 -8.72 -10.53 1.21
CA PRO A 183 -8.59 -9.98 -0.13
C PRO A 183 -9.53 -8.81 -0.41
N LEU A 184 -10.63 -8.65 0.36
CA LEU A 184 -11.64 -7.63 0.12
C LEU A 184 -11.05 -6.21 0.10
N TYR A 185 -10.30 -5.84 1.15
CA TYR A 185 -9.77 -4.49 1.26
C TYR A 185 -8.75 -4.17 0.15
N PRO A 186 -7.72 -4.99 -0.11
CA PRO A 186 -6.83 -4.81 -1.26
C PRO A 186 -7.56 -4.78 -2.61
N THR A 187 -8.66 -5.52 -2.78
CA THR A 187 -9.45 -5.50 -4.03
C THR A 187 -10.14 -4.16 -4.25
N LEU A 188 -10.77 -3.59 -3.21
CA LEU A 188 -11.37 -2.26 -3.30
C LEU A 188 -10.33 -1.20 -3.65
N LEU A 189 -9.15 -1.29 -3.02
CA LEU A 189 -8.04 -0.38 -3.30
C LEU A 189 -7.40 -0.60 -4.66
N ALA A 190 -7.45 -1.82 -5.21
CA ALA A 190 -7.06 -2.07 -6.59
C ALA A 190 -7.94 -1.29 -7.58
N GLY A 191 -9.22 -1.06 -7.25
CA GLY A 191 -10.09 -0.16 -8.02
C GLY A 191 -9.62 1.29 -7.99
N VAL A 192 -9.26 1.81 -6.81
CA VAL A 192 -8.68 3.16 -6.66
C VAL A 192 -7.37 3.26 -7.43
N TYR A 193 -6.48 2.28 -7.27
CA TYR A 193 -5.20 2.25 -7.97
C TYR A 193 -5.40 2.17 -9.49
N TRP A 194 -6.33 1.34 -9.97
CA TRP A 194 -6.66 1.26 -11.39
C TRP A 194 -7.10 2.61 -11.96
N ALA A 195 -7.91 3.38 -11.23
CA ALA A 195 -8.33 4.71 -11.65
C ALA A 195 -7.13 5.67 -11.74
N VAL A 196 -6.24 5.67 -10.74
CA VAL A 196 -4.99 6.45 -10.76
C VAL A 196 -4.12 6.05 -11.95
N HIS A 197 -3.88 4.75 -12.14
CA HIS A 197 -3.09 4.21 -13.23
C HIS A 197 -3.66 4.59 -14.61
N LYS A 198 -4.98 4.54 -14.78
CA LYS A 198 -5.64 4.96 -16.02
C LYS A 198 -5.55 6.47 -16.27
N ALA A 199 -5.56 7.28 -15.23
CA ALA A 199 -5.47 8.74 -15.35
C ALA A 199 -4.04 9.23 -15.61
N THR A 200 -3.03 8.59 -15.03
CA THR A 200 -1.64 9.07 -15.08
C THR A 200 -0.73 8.25 -16.00
N GLY A 201 -1.09 6.99 -16.29
CA GLY A 201 -0.20 6.03 -16.96
C GLY A 201 0.89 5.42 -16.05
N GLU A 202 1.04 5.93 -14.82
CA GLU A 202 2.09 5.52 -13.90
C GLU A 202 1.75 4.23 -13.15
N THR A 203 2.76 3.46 -12.76
CA THR A 203 2.60 2.21 -12.02
C THR A 203 3.22 2.29 -10.63
N LEU A 204 2.79 1.40 -9.71
CA LEU A 204 3.46 1.30 -8.42
C LEU A 204 4.91 0.84 -8.59
N GLY A 205 5.22 0.12 -9.68
CA GLY A 205 6.60 -0.20 -10.05
C GLY A 205 7.46 1.00 -10.46
N THR A 206 6.88 2.01 -11.13
CA THR A 206 7.62 3.18 -11.64
C THR A 206 7.66 4.33 -10.65
N GLN A 207 6.53 4.64 -10.01
CA GLN A 207 6.36 5.78 -9.09
C GLN A 207 5.71 5.34 -7.77
N PRO A 208 6.34 4.44 -7.00
CA PRO A 208 5.71 3.83 -5.83
C PRO A 208 5.27 4.83 -4.77
N TYR A 209 6.09 5.88 -4.51
CA TYR A 209 5.79 6.87 -3.48
C TYR A 209 4.63 7.79 -3.86
N LEU A 210 4.63 8.30 -5.09
CA LEU A 210 3.57 9.18 -5.56
C LEU A 210 2.22 8.45 -5.51
N ILE A 211 2.14 7.28 -6.14
CA ILE A 211 0.90 6.50 -6.21
C ILE A 211 0.51 5.99 -4.81
N GLY A 212 1.48 5.50 -4.03
CA GLY A 212 1.27 5.05 -2.66
C GLY A 212 0.65 6.14 -1.78
N ARG A 213 1.21 7.37 -1.82
CA ARG A 213 0.67 8.54 -1.11
C ARG A 213 -0.73 8.89 -1.57
N THR A 214 -0.98 8.93 -2.88
CA THR A 214 -2.30 9.21 -3.43
C THR A 214 -3.33 8.21 -2.91
N ILE A 215 -3.00 6.92 -2.94
CA ILE A 215 -3.89 5.86 -2.45
C ILE A 215 -4.10 5.99 -0.94
N LEU A 216 -3.05 6.25 -0.14
CA LEU A 216 -3.19 6.45 1.31
C LEU A 216 -4.04 7.69 1.65
N ILE A 217 -3.90 8.78 0.90
CA ILE A 217 -4.73 9.97 1.08
C ILE A 217 -6.20 9.63 0.84
N ILE A 218 -6.50 8.90 -0.25
CA ILE A 218 -7.86 8.54 -0.62
C ILE A 218 -8.47 7.50 0.33
N SER A 219 -7.69 6.50 0.74
CA SER A 219 -8.20 5.33 1.49
C SER A 219 -8.09 5.44 3.00
N GLN A 220 -7.16 6.25 3.52
CA GLN A 220 -6.91 6.36 4.95
C GLN A 220 -7.20 7.78 5.44
N TRP A 221 -6.58 8.79 4.82
CA TRP A 221 -6.68 10.18 5.30
C TRP A 221 -8.09 10.74 5.15
N LEU A 222 -8.69 10.67 3.96
CA LEU A 222 -10.05 11.18 3.72
C LEU A 222 -11.09 10.47 4.60
N PRO A 223 -11.16 9.12 4.67
CA PRO A 223 -12.12 8.43 5.53
C PRO A 223 -11.92 8.76 7.01
N LEU A 224 -10.68 8.92 7.49
CA LEU A 224 -10.43 9.26 8.88
C LEU A 224 -10.88 10.69 9.24
N LEU A 225 -10.79 11.65 8.30
CA LEU A 225 -11.39 12.98 8.48
C LEU A 225 -12.92 12.90 8.60
N VAL A 226 -13.55 12.11 7.73
CA VAL A 226 -14.99 11.86 7.79
C VAL A 226 -15.35 11.21 9.14
N TYR A 227 -14.59 10.21 9.57
CA TYR A 227 -14.75 9.56 10.87
C TYR A 227 -14.70 10.57 12.02
N PHE A 228 -13.71 11.48 12.08
CA PHE A 228 -13.65 12.47 13.16
C PHE A 228 -14.82 13.46 13.14
N VAL A 229 -15.30 13.85 11.96
CA VAL A 229 -16.49 14.68 11.83
C VAL A 229 -17.75 13.95 12.32
N LEU A 230 -17.90 12.67 11.99
CA LEU A 230 -19.02 11.85 12.46
C LEU A 230 -18.92 11.58 13.96
N LEU A 231 -17.73 11.33 14.48
CA LEU A 231 -17.46 11.10 15.90
C LEU A 231 -17.82 12.33 16.73
N THR A 232 -17.41 13.53 16.32
CA THR A 232 -17.76 14.77 17.04
C THR A 232 -19.26 15.04 17.01
N ARG A 233 -19.95 14.73 15.90
CA ARG A 233 -21.43 14.77 15.83
C ARG A 233 -22.09 13.78 16.78
N LEU A 234 -21.56 12.57 16.88
CA LEU A 234 -22.05 11.54 17.80
C LEU A 234 -21.86 11.99 19.25
N ILE A 235 -20.67 12.48 19.59
CA ILE A 235 -20.35 13.01 20.93
C ILE A 235 -21.28 14.17 21.30
N ASP A 236 -21.58 15.07 20.36
CA ASP A 236 -22.53 16.16 20.60
C ASP A 236 -23.93 15.64 20.91
N SER A 237 -24.37 14.56 20.24
CA SER A 237 -25.70 13.99 20.43
C SER A 237 -25.90 13.30 21.78
N PHE A 238 -24.84 12.76 22.39
CA PHE A 238 -24.91 12.02 23.66
C PHE A 238 -24.33 12.76 24.86
N GLY A 239 -23.39 13.69 24.65
CA GLY A 239 -22.70 14.36 25.75
C GLY A 239 -23.63 15.30 26.51
N SER A 240 -23.47 15.36 27.82
CA SER A 240 -24.29 16.22 28.69
C SER A 240 -23.61 17.55 29.06
N THR A 241 -22.28 17.62 28.99
CA THR A 241 -21.49 18.80 29.36
C THR A 241 -20.48 19.16 28.27
N ASP A 242 -20.18 20.45 28.13
CA ASP A 242 -19.21 20.92 27.13
C ASP A 242 -17.81 20.39 27.39
N TRP A 243 -17.38 20.37 28.66
CA TRP A 243 -16.09 19.81 29.02
C TRP A 243 -16.00 18.32 28.65
N GLY A 244 -17.02 17.53 28.98
CA GLY A 244 -17.04 16.09 28.67
C GLY A 244 -17.03 15.84 27.16
N ARG A 245 -17.78 16.64 26.39
CA ARG A 245 -17.81 16.58 24.93
C ARG A 245 -16.47 16.95 24.29
N VAL A 246 -15.80 17.99 24.77
CA VAL A 246 -14.48 18.41 24.27
C VAL A 246 -13.41 17.38 24.65
N PHE A 247 -13.42 16.91 25.89
CA PHE A 247 -12.51 15.88 26.37
C PHE A 247 -12.65 14.58 25.56
N ALA A 248 -13.88 14.09 25.37
CA ALA A 248 -14.13 12.87 24.59
C ALA A 248 -13.67 13.02 23.12
N ALA A 249 -13.91 14.18 22.50
CA ALA A 249 -13.43 14.44 21.15
C ALA A 249 -11.90 14.45 21.08
N GLY A 250 -11.23 15.12 22.02
CA GLY A 250 -9.78 15.12 22.13
C GLY A 250 -9.21 13.72 22.33
N ALA A 251 -9.82 12.91 23.20
CA ALA A 251 -9.42 11.53 23.43
C ALA A 251 -9.59 10.65 22.18
N GLY A 252 -10.70 10.80 21.44
CA GLY A 252 -10.92 10.07 20.19
C GLY A 252 -9.96 10.45 19.07
N ILE A 253 -9.65 11.75 18.94
CA ILE A 253 -8.79 12.30 17.88
C ILE A 253 -7.30 12.06 18.16
N PHE A 254 -6.85 12.28 19.39
CA PHE A 254 -5.43 12.26 19.75
C PHE A 254 -5.02 11.10 20.67
N GLY A 255 -5.96 10.55 21.43
CA GLY A 255 -5.69 9.46 22.38
C GLY A 255 -5.70 8.06 21.75
N THR A 256 -5.93 7.96 20.45
CA THR A 256 -5.96 6.68 19.72
C THR A 256 -4.75 6.54 18.81
N PHE A 257 -4.41 5.30 18.45
CA PHE A 257 -3.34 5.03 17.47
C PHE A 257 -3.77 5.27 16.01
N LEU A 258 -4.98 5.78 15.74
CA LEU A 258 -5.52 5.91 14.37
C LEU A 258 -4.64 6.79 13.47
N THR A 259 -4.17 7.91 13.99
CA THR A 259 -3.27 8.83 13.26
C THR A 259 -1.90 8.21 12.95
N THR A 260 -1.48 7.19 13.70
CA THR A 260 -0.22 6.49 13.47
C THR A 260 -0.33 5.46 12.34
N PHE A 261 -1.51 4.85 12.21
CA PHE A 261 -1.79 3.87 11.17
C PHE A 261 -2.07 4.52 9.81
N SER A 262 -2.28 5.84 9.72
CA SER A 262 -2.64 6.50 8.47
C SER A 262 -1.55 6.48 7.40
N THR A 263 -0.29 6.21 7.77
CA THR A 263 0.86 6.21 6.86
C THR A 263 1.16 4.87 6.20
N VAL A 264 0.39 3.83 6.53
CA VAL A 264 0.59 2.47 6.04
C VAL A 264 -0.73 1.86 5.61
N LEU A 265 -0.69 0.91 4.67
CA LEU A 265 -1.86 0.12 4.33
C LEU A 265 -2.05 -0.99 5.36
N ASN A 266 -3.08 -0.82 6.18
CA ASN A 266 -3.37 -1.69 7.31
C ASN A 266 -4.87 -1.95 7.44
N ASN A 267 -5.22 -2.88 8.31
CA ASN A 267 -6.60 -3.26 8.63
C ASN A 267 -7.16 -2.57 9.88
N HIS A 268 -6.35 -1.81 10.63
CA HIS A 268 -6.81 -1.13 11.84
C HIS A 268 -7.72 0.05 11.50
N LEU A 269 -7.36 0.86 10.50
CA LEU A 269 -8.16 2.02 10.11
C LEU A 269 -9.52 1.66 9.50
N PRO A 270 -9.62 0.70 8.56
CA PRO A 270 -10.91 0.25 8.06
C PRO A 270 -11.81 -0.41 9.12
N ALA A 271 -11.26 -0.82 10.27
CA ALA A 271 -11.98 -1.51 11.33
C ALA A 271 -12.37 -0.59 12.51
N ALA A 272 -11.89 0.65 12.53
CA ALA A 272 -12.16 1.64 13.58
C ALA A 272 -13.49 2.37 13.32
#